data_AF-A0A8K0Y385-F1
#
_entry.id   AF-A0A8K0Y385-F1
#
_cell.length_a   1.000
_cell.length_b   1.000
_cell.length_c   1.000
_cell.angle_alpha   90.00
_cell.angle_beta   90.00
_cell.angle_gamma   90.00
#
_symmetry.space_group_name_H-M   'P 1'
#
loop_
_entity.id
_entity.type
_entity.pdbx_description
1 polymer ?
#
loop_
_entity_poly.entity_id
_entity_poly.type
_entity_poly.pdbx_seq_one_letter_code
_entity_poly.pdbx_strand_id
1 'polypeptide(L)'
;MEELTSDDLLYLHHIVEERFKVFTGVKDLGLVQAIADRPKQKFYGTFIPYNDIFTKAASLLEGIIRMHPFYDGNKRTALLATIAYLELNGYVMIVPLSAVRFTVEIAKNQKNDPDSTAKLIKNIARWVKKLSVKNNSRLSFSLKLIRYFLLPLILVIPLTFITFGYLGRRVIEKWMAFDIYPEYKKEQKEIIAFLVEVMGKGFAKEMRSPSG
;
A
#
# COMPACT_ATOMS: atom_id res chain seq x y z
N MET A 1 -12.65 14.88 6.28
CA MET A 1 -11.82 13.82 5.68
C MET A 1 -12.60 13.35 4.47
N GLU A 2 -11.98 13.37 3.30
CA GLU A 2 -12.58 12.77 2.10
C GLU A 2 -12.40 11.26 2.19
N GLU A 3 -13.42 10.51 1.79
CA GLU A 3 -13.45 9.05 1.88
C GLU A 3 -13.51 8.46 0.47
N LEU A 4 -12.86 7.32 0.25
CA LEU A 4 -12.99 6.58 -1.01
C LEU A 4 -14.32 5.84 -1.06
N THR A 5 -14.90 5.81 -2.25
CA THR A 5 -16.08 5.01 -2.59
C THR A 5 -15.66 3.62 -3.10
N SER A 6 -16.63 2.71 -3.23
CA SER A 6 -16.40 1.42 -3.88
C SER A 6 -15.98 1.59 -5.34
N ASP A 7 -16.58 2.54 -6.04
CA ASP A 7 -16.22 2.88 -7.43
C ASP A 7 -14.76 3.35 -7.53
N ASP A 8 -14.29 4.14 -6.57
CA ASP A 8 -12.86 4.53 -6.51
C ASP A 8 -11.96 3.29 -6.34
N LEU A 9 -12.36 2.33 -5.50
CA LEU A 9 -11.58 1.09 -5.32
C LEU A 9 -11.58 0.23 -6.60
N LEU A 10 -12.69 0.18 -7.33
CA LEU A 10 -12.79 -0.51 -8.62
C LEU A 10 -11.90 0.17 -9.66
N TYR A 11 -11.94 1.50 -9.74
CA TYR A 11 -11.09 2.27 -10.65
C TYR A 11 -9.59 2.06 -10.36
N LEU A 12 -9.20 2.13 -9.09
CA LEU A 12 -7.82 1.86 -8.69
C LEU A 12 -7.40 0.42 -8.98
N HIS A 13 -8.33 -0.54 -8.89
CA HIS A 13 -8.05 -1.91 -9.29
C HIS A 13 -7.86 -2.02 -10.80
N HIS A 14 -8.69 -1.35 -11.59
CA HIS A 14 -8.57 -1.31 -13.04
C HIS A 14 -7.19 -0.80 -13.49
N ILE A 15 -6.68 0.26 -12.84
CA ILE A 15 -5.30 0.75 -13.06
C ILE A 15 -4.26 -0.36 -12.81
N VAL A 16 -4.47 -1.21 -11.81
CA VAL A 16 -3.58 -2.35 -11.55
C VAL A 16 -3.69 -3.40 -12.66
N GLU A 17 -4.89 -3.69 -13.14
CA GLU A 17 -5.10 -4.64 -14.24
C GLU A 17 -4.45 -4.21 -15.54
N GLU A 18 -4.51 -2.91 -15.88
CA GLU A 18 -3.89 -2.37 -17.08
C GLU A 18 -2.36 -2.42 -17.03
N ARG A 19 -1.79 -2.22 -15.84
CA ARG A 19 -0.33 -2.07 -15.66
C ARG A 19 0.38 -3.37 -15.37
N PHE A 20 -0.33 -4.39 -14.93
CA PHE A 20 0.26 -5.65 -14.50
C PHE A 20 -0.42 -6.84 -15.13
N LYS A 21 0.36 -7.88 -15.36
CA LYS A 21 -0.16 -9.19 -15.72
C LYS A 21 -0.75 -9.87 -14.47
N VAL A 22 -2.00 -9.53 -14.16
CA VAL A 22 -2.80 -10.11 -13.07
C VAL A 22 -4.03 -10.83 -13.65
N PHE A 23 -4.60 -11.76 -12.89
CA PHE A 23 -5.95 -12.25 -13.19
C PHE A 23 -6.96 -11.12 -12.94
N THR A 24 -7.59 -10.66 -14.02
CA THR A 24 -8.54 -9.57 -14.00
C THR A 24 -9.87 -9.99 -13.40
N GLY A 25 -10.55 -9.05 -12.73
CA GLY A 25 -11.92 -9.14 -12.31
C GLY A 25 -12.12 -9.01 -10.81
N VAL A 26 -13.34 -8.62 -10.48
CA VAL A 26 -13.82 -8.55 -9.09
C VAL A 26 -14.32 -9.93 -8.68
N LYS A 27 -13.82 -10.41 -7.54
CA LYS A 27 -14.26 -11.67 -6.94
C LYS A 27 -15.57 -11.50 -6.19
N ASP A 28 -15.72 -10.40 -5.46
CA ASP A 28 -16.93 -10.10 -4.69
C ASP A 28 -17.13 -8.59 -4.53
N LEU A 29 -18.14 -8.05 -5.21
CA LEU A 29 -18.51 -6.63 -5.14
C LEU A 29 -19.02 -6.21 -3.75
N GLY A 30 -19.68 -7.13 -3.03
CA GLY A 30 -20.13 -6.88 -1.65
C GLY A 30 -18.94 -6.67 -0.71
N LEU A 31 -17.83 -7.39 -0.91
CA LEU A 31 -16.59 -7.14 -0.17
C LEU A 31 -15.98 -5.79 -0.53
N VAL A 32 -15.96 -5.39 -1.81
CA VAL A 32 -15.47 -4.06 -2.21
C VAL A 32 -16.26 -2.96 -1.50
N GLN A 33 -17.60 -3.06 -1.49
CA GLN A 33 -18.47 -2.11 -0.81
C GLN A 33 -18.22 -2.10 0.71
N ALA A 34 -18.17 -3.27 1.33
CA ALA A 34 -17.91 -3.39 2.76
C ALA A 34 -16.57 -2.75 3.16
N ILE A 35 -15.52 -2.95 2.36
CA ILE A 35 -14.20 -2.36 2.59
C ILE A 35 -14.25 -0.83 2.46
N ALA A 36 -14.90 -0.29 1.43
CA ALA A 36 -15.03 1.15 1.22
C ALA A 36 -15.80 1.83 2.36
N ASP A 37 -16.72 1.12 3.01
CA ASP A 37 -17.52 1.65 4.11
C ASP A 37 -16.86 1.50 5.48
N ARG A 38 -15.90 0.58 5.65
CA ARG A 38 -15.17 0.38 6.94
C ARG A 38 -14.60 1.68 7.52
N PRO A 39 -13.90 2.56 6.77
CA PRO A 39 -13.40 3.84 7.30
C PRO A 39 -14.49 4.79 7.82
N LYS A 40 -15.73 4.64 7.32
CA LYS A 40 -16.87 5.51 7.64
C LYS A 40 -17.63 5.02 8.88
N GLN A 41 -17.45 3.76 9.28
CA GLN A 41 -18.18 3.16 10.38
C GLN A 41 -17.94 3.89 11.69
N LYS A 42 -19.05 4.30 12.33
CA LYS A 42 -19.10 4.77 13.70
C LYS A 42 -19.76 3.66 14.53
N PHE A 43 -19.04 3.07 15.49
CA PHE A 43 -19.69 2.15 16.42
C PHE A 43 -20.54 2.97 17.40
N TYR A 44 -21.75 2.48 17.69
CA TYR A 44 -22.63 3.09 18.70
C TYR A 44 -21.93 3.09 20.06
N GLY A 45 -21.59 4.27 20.59
CA GLY A 45 -20.84 4.47 21.84
C GLY A 45 -19.68 5.47 21.71
N THR A 46 -18.77 5.48 22.69
CA THR A 46 -17.56 6.33 22.73
C THR A 46 -16.37 5.81 21.91
N PHE A 47 -16.48 4.63 21.29
CA PHE A 47 -15.39 4.01 20.54
C PHE A 47 -15.51 4.29 19.03
N ILE A 48 -14.64 5.13 18.52
CA ILE A 48 -14.44 5.31 17.07
C ILE A 48 -13.22 4.46 16.69
N PRO A 49 -13.38 3.32 15.99
CA PRO A 49 -12.26 2.41 15.69
C PRO A 49 -11.20 3.06 14.80
N TYR A 50 -11.60 4.00 13.95
CA TYR A 50 -10.75 4.72 13.01
C TYR A 50 -10.95 6.23 13.19
N ASN A 51 -10.22 6.81 14.14
CA ASN A 51 -10.40 8.20 14.56
C ASN A 51 -9.50 9.20 13.83
N ASP A 52 -8.52 8.72 13.05
CA ASP A 52 -7.58 9.54 12.30
C ASP A 52 -7.36 9.03 10.88
N ILE A 53 -6.78 9.89 10.03
CA ILE A 53 -6.50 9.60 8.62
C ILE A 53 -5.68 8.30 8.45
N PHE A 54 -4.73 8.02 9.35
CA PHE A 54 -3.83 6.88 9.22
C PHE A 54 -4.50 5.56 9.64
N THR A 55 -5.38 5.59 10.63
CA THR A 55 -6.17 4.42 11.04
C THR A 55 -7.24 4.06 10.00
N LYS A 56 -7.79 5.05 9.30
CA LYS A 56 -8.68 4.85 8.13
C LYS A 56 -7.93 4.33 6.91
N ALA A 57 -6.76 4.90 6.59
CA ALA A 57 -5.89 4.37 5.54
C ALA A 57 -5.46 2.92 5.83
N ALA A 58 -5.17 2.62 7.11
CA ALA A 58 -4.82 1.29 7.56
C ALA A 58 -5.97 0.27 7.42
N SER A 59 -7.22 0.68 7.63
CA SER A 59 -8.37 -0.21 7.47
C SER A 59 -8.64 -0.55 6.01
N LEU A 60 -8.43 0.39 5.09
CA LEU A 60 -8.46 0.12 3.65
C LEU A 60 -7.36 -0.88 3.25
N LEU A 61 -6.10 -0.61 3.65
CA LEU A 61 -4.97 -1.47 3.33
C LEU A 61 -5.18 -2.91 3.83
N GLU A 62 -5.60 -3.05 5.10
CA GLU A 62 -5.86 -4.34 5.72
C GLU A 62 -7.06 -5.05 5.08
N GLY A 63 -8.16 -4.33 4.84
CA GLY A 63 -9.37 -4.89 4.28
C GLY A 63 -9.18 -5.46 2.89
N ILE A 64 -8.57 -4.70 1.98
CA ILE A 64 -8.30 -5.19 0.61
C ILE A 64 -7.34 -6.38 0.64
N ILE A 65 -6.30 -6.34 1.48
CA ILE A 65 -5.34 -7.43 1.55
C ILE A 65 -5.96 -8.71 2.11
N ARG A 66 -6.72 -8.65 3.21
CA ARG A 66 -7.20 -9.85 3.91
C ARG A 66 -8.53 -10.38 3.41
N MET A 67 -9.41 -9.50 2.91
CA MET A 67 -10.71 -9.91 2.39
C MET A 67 -10.63 -10.36 0.93
N HIS A 68 -9.52 -10.02 0.22
CA HIS A 68 -9.26 -10.45 -1.15
C HIS A 68 -10.47 -10.24 -2.10
N PRO A 69 -10.99 -9.01 -2.24
CA PRO A 69 -12.17 -8.74 -3.06
C PRO A 69 -11.96 -8.90 -4.58
N PHE A 70 -10.72 -9.02 -5.05
CA PHE A 70 -10.36 -9.20 -6.46
C PHE A 70 -9.71 -10.58 -6.72
N TYR A 71 -9.74 -11.08 -7.95
CA TYR A 71 -9.13 -12.37 -8.30
C TYR A 71 -7.60 -12.37 -8.09
N ASP A 72 -6.95 -11.27 -8.46
CA ASP A 72 -5.52 -11.03 -8.20
C ASP A 72 -5.29 -9.51 -7.99
N GLY A 73 -4.06 -9.03 -7.82
CA GLY A 73 -3.77 -7.61 -7.69
C GLY A 73 -4.15 -6.99 -6.33
N ASN A 74 -4.74 -7.74 -5.40
CA ASN A 74 -5.22 -7.22 -4.10
C ASN A 74 -4.18 -6.38 -3.34
N LYS A 75 -2.94 -6.87 -3.19
CA LYS A 75 -1.88 -6.14 -2.47
C LYS A 75 -1.48 -4.82 -3.15
N ARG A 76 -1.43 -4.81 -4.49
CA ARG A 76 -1.13 -3.64 -5.32
C ARG A 76 -2.25 -2.61 -5.22
N THR A 77 -3.49 -3.07 -5.34
CA THR A 77 -4.71 -2.27 -5.21
C THR A 77 -4.84 -1.66 -3.82
N ALA A 78 -4.54 -2.43 -2.78
CA ALA A 78 -4.57 -1.96 -1.40
C ALA A 78 -3.57 -0.83 -1.14
N LEU A 79 -2.37 -0.95 -1.73
CA LEU A 79 -1.35 0.08 -1.64
C LEU A 79 -1.80 1.35 -2.39
N LEU A 80 -2.31 1.23 -3.63
CA LEU A 80 -2.87 2.37 -4.37
C LEU A 80 -4.00 3.07 -3.62
N ALA A 81 -4.97 2.31 -3.11
CA ALA A 81 -6.08 2.84 -2.32
C ALA A 81 -5.58 3.60 -1.08
N THR A 82 -4.54 3.10 -0.42
CA THR A 82 -3.93 3.78 0.74
C THR A 82 -3.30 5.12 0.33
N ILE A 83 -2.57 5.16 -0.78
CA ILE A 83 -1.92 6.38 -1.30
C ILE A 83 -2.98 7.40 -1.72
N ALA A 84 -3.91 6.96 -2.57
CA ALA A 84 -5.06 7.74 -3.02
C ALA A 84 -5.81 8.40 -1.86
N TYR A 85 -6.16 7.62 -0.84
CA TYR A 85 -6.83 8.11 0.37
C TYR A 85 -6.01 9.18 1.10
N LEU A 86 -4.70 8.97 1.27
CA LEU A 86 -3.82 9.92 1.95
C LEU A 86 -3.70 11.23 1.17
N GLU A 87 -3.59 11.16 -0.16
CA GLU A 87 -3.45 12.33 -1.02
C GLU A 87 -4.72 13.18 -1.03
N LEU A 88 -5.90 12.55 -1.11
CA LEU A 88 -7.19 13.25 -0.92
C LEU A 88 -7.27 13.98 0.42
N ASN A 89 -6.59 13.46 1.45
CA ASN A 89 -6.55 14.04 2.78
C ASN A 89 -5.28 14.87 3.06
N GLY A 90 -4.54 15.28 2.02
CA GLY A 90 -3.43 16.25 2.11
C GLY A 90 -2.08 15.66 2.51
N TYR A 91 -1.90 14.35 2.37
CA TYR A 91 -0.66 13.63 2.67
C TYR A 91 -0.10 12.93 1.44
N VAL A 92 1.21 12.96 1.28
CA VAL A 92 1.95 12.15 0.30
C VAL A 92 2.67 11.04 1.04
N MET A 93 2.57 9.81 0.56
CA MET A 93 3.21 8.65 1.17
C MET A 93 4.44 8.22 0.39
N ILE A 94 5.58 8.08 1.08
CA ILE A 94 6.77 7.45 0.50
C ILE A 94 6.62 5.94 0.57
N VAL A 95 6.62 5.23 -0.55
CA VAL A 95 6.49 3.78 -0.60
C VAL A 95 7.86 3.12 -0.72
N PRO A 96 8.42 2.54 0.36
CA PRO A 96 9.72 1.87 0.29
C PRO A 96 9.62 0.53 -0.45
N LEU A 97 10.74 0.00 -0.94
CA LEU A 97 10.80 -1.36 -1.51
C LEU A 97 10.28 -2.43 -0.52
N SER A 98 10.52 -2.23 0.78
CA SER A 98 10.03 -3.11 1.84
C SER A 98 8.51 -3.11 2.03
N ALA A 99 7.77 -2.24 1.33
CA ALA A 99 6.30 -2.28 1.29
C ALA A 99 5.80 -3.62 0.76
N VAL A 100 6.52 -4.25 -0.18
CA VAL A 100 6.17 -5.60 -0.70
C VAL A 100 6.10 -6.61 0.45
N ARG A 101 7.19 -6.73 1.22
CA ARG A 101 7.22 -7.58 2.42
C ARG A 101 6.14 -7.21 3.43
N PHE A 102 5.92 -5.93 3.69
CA PHE A 102 4.92 -5.50 4.65
C PHE A 102 3.50 -5.94 4.26
N THR A 103 3.12 -5.79 2.99
CA THR A 103 1.80 -6.27 2.50
C THR A 103 1.65 -7.78 2.57
N VAL A 104 2.73 -8.53 2.33
CA VAL A 104 2.78 -9.99 2.52
C VAL A 104 2.59 -10.38 3.99
N GLU A 105 3.21 -9.66 4.92
CA GLU A 105 3.07 -9.91 6.36
C GLU A 105 1.65 -9.62 6.86
N ILE A 106 0.97 -8.60 6.31
CA ILE A 106 -0.46 -8.36 6.57
C ILE A 106 -1.30 -9.56 6.10
N ALA A 107 -1.08 -10.05 4.88
CA ALA A 107 -1.82 -11.18 4.31
C ALA A 107 -1.63 -12.47 5.14
N LYS A 108 -0.42 -12.70 5.67
CA LYS A 108 -0.12 -13.88 6.51
C LYS A 108 -0.67 -13.77 7.92
N ASN A 109 -1.14 -12.61 8.37
CA ASN A 109 -1.73 -12.47 9.69
C ASN A 109 -3.17 -13.02 9.68
N GLN A 110 -3.31 -14.30 10.03
CA GLN A 110 -4.59 -15.02 10.01
C GLN A 110 -5.40 -14.90 11.31
N LYS A 111 -4.95 -14.11 12.30
CA LYS A 111 -5.69 -13.96 13.56
C LYS A 111 -6.90 -13.05 13.33
N ASN A 112 -8.10 -13.61 13.48
CA ASN A 112 -9.36 -12.93 13.22
C ASN A 112 -10.06 -12.43 14.50
N ASP A 113 -9.42 -12.53 15.66
CA ASP A 113 -9.99 -11.98 16.89
C ASP A 113 -9.94 -10.44 16.88
N PRO A 114 -10.89 -9.76 17.57
CA PRO A 114 -10.96 -8.30 17.59
C PRO A 114 -9.68 -7.62 18.08
N ASP A 115 -9.01 -8.18 19.08
CA ASP A 115 -7.81 -7.60 19.69
C ASP A 115 -6.60 -7.67 18.75
N SER A 116 -6.38 -8.82 18.11
CA SER A 116 -5.34 -8.99 17.10
C SER A 116 -5.57 -8.09 15.90
N THR A 117 -6.82 -7.95 15.45
CA THR A 117 -7.19 -7.05 14.35
C THR A 117 -6.93 -5.59 14.72
N ALA A 118 -7.32 -5.16 15.93
CA ALA A 118 -7.03 -3.82 16.41
C ALA A 118 -5.53 -3.54 16.53
N LYS A 119 -4.73 -4.50 17.00
CA LYS A 119 -3.26 -4.40 17.04
C LYS A 119 -2.66 -4.30 15.63
N LEU A 120 -3.16 -5.09 14.68
CA LEU A 120 -2.73 -5.05 13.28
C LEU A 120 -3.01 -3.69 12.65
N ILE A 121 -4.24 -3.17 12.79
CA ILE A 121 -4.59 -1.83 12.29
C ILE A 121 -3.69 -0.76 12.90
N LYS A 122 -3.42 -0.79 14.21
CA LYS A 122 -2.50 0.14 14.87
C LYS A 122 -1.07 0.04 14.31
N ASN A 123 -0.59 -1.17 14.02
CA ASN A 123 0.72 -1.38 13.41
C ASN A 123 0.78 -0.79 12.00
N ILE A 124 -0.25 -1.03 11.19
CA ILE A 124 -0.36 -0.50 9.84
C ILE A 124 -0.45 1.02 9.87
N ALA A 125 -1.29 1.61 10.72
CA ALA A 125 -1.44 3.05 10.86
C ALA A 125 -0.11 3.72 11.25
N ARG A 126 0.66 3.12 12.16
CA ARG A 126 2.02 3.59 12.50
C ARG A 126 2.97 3.54 11.31
N TRP A 127 2.92 2.47 10.52
CA TRP A 127 3.74 2.31 9.33
C TRP A 127 3.39 3.35 8.26
N VAL A 128 2.10 3.53 7.96
CA VAL A 128 1.60 4.55 7.05
C VAL A 128 2.02 5.95 7.53
N LYS A 129 1.69 6.31 8.77
CA LYS A 129 2.06 7.62 9.36
C LYS A 129 3.55 7.92 9.30
N LYS A 130 4.40 6.91 9.54
CA LYS A 130 5.86 7.05 9.45
C LYS A 130 6.31 7.43 8.04
N LEU A 131 5.64 6.90 7.02
CA LEU A 131 5.97 7.10 5.61
C LEU A 131 5.27 8.30 4.98
N SER A 132 4.20 8.81 5.58
CA SER A 132 3.45 9.96 5.10
C SER A 132 4.05 11.30 5.48
N VAL A 133 3.88 12.30 4.63
CA VAL A 133 4.29 13.69 4.80
C VAL A 133 3.13 14.60 4.39
N LYS A 134 2.92 15.73 5.07
CA LYS A 134 1.94 16.72 4.59
C LYS A 134 2.39 17.30 3.24
N ASN A 135 1.46 17.40 2.28
CA ASN A 135 1.77 17.79 0.89
C ASN A 135 2.45 19.16 0.76
N ASN A 136 2.27 20.06 1.73
CA ASN A 136 2.90 21.39 1.74
C ASN A 136 4.38 21.40 2.18
N SER A 137 4.95 20.28 2.61
CA SER A 137 6.24 20.26 3.32
C SER A 137 7.39 19.66 2.48
N ARG A 138 7.86 20.41 1.47
CA ARG A 138 8.89 19.99 0.50
C ARG A 138 10.16 19.40 1.14
N LEU A 139 10.74 20.05 2.15
CA LEU A 139 11.96 19.57 2.81
C LEU A 139 11.75 18.20 3.46
N SER A 140 10.65 18.04 4.20
CA SER A 140 10.35 16.77 4.87
C SER A 140 10.03 15.65 3.86
N PHE A 141 9.43 15.98 2.72
CA PHE A 141 9.25 15.04 1.62
C PHE A 141 10.60 14.56 1.09
N SER A 142 11.50 15.48 0.71
CA SER A 142 12.83 15.15 0.18
C SER A 142 13.65 14.31 1.16
N LEU A 143 13.65 14.66 2.46
CA LEU A 143 14.36 13.90 3.49
C LEU A 143 13.81 12.48 3.64
N LYS A 144 12.49 12.29 3.61
CA LYS A 144 11.88 10.95 3.69
C LYS A 144 12.08 10.15 2.41
N LEU A 145 11.98 10.79 1.24
CA LEU A 145 12.25 10.17 -0.05
C LEU A 145 13.69 9.62 -0.10
N ILE A 146 14.67 10.44 0.30
CA ILE A 146 16.06 10.00 0.39
C ILE A 146 16.19 8.83 1.35
N ARG A 147 15.69 8.98 2.59
CA ARG A 147 15.88 7.99 3.65
C ARG A 147 15.21 6.64 3.36
N TYR A 148 14.00 6.65 2.84
CA TYR A 148 13.16 5.44 2.74
C TYR A 148 13.06 4.86 1.33
N PHE A 149 13.46 5.60 0.30
CA PHE A 149 13.42 5.14 -1.09
C PHE A 149 14.79 5.18 -1.77
N LEU A 150 15.38 6.37 -1.94
CA LEU A 150 16.59 6.53 -2.77
C LEU A 150 17.84 5.91 -2.15
N LEU A 151 18.08 6.10 -0.85
CA LEU A 151 19.24 5.53 -0.16
C LEU A 151 19.20 3.98 -0.16
N PRO A 152 18.07 3.34 0.18
CA PRO A 152 17.91 1.90 -0.04
C PRO A 152 18.15 1.46 -1.49
N LEU A 153 17.66 2.21 -2.48
CA LEU A 153 17.83 1.91 -3.89
C LEU A 153 19.30 1.94 -4.31
N ILE A 154 20.01 3.02 -3.94
CA ILE A 154 21.41 3.28 -4.32
C ILE A 154 22.38 2.39 -3.54
N LEU A 155 22.12 2.08 -2.27
CA LEU A 155 23.04 1.23 -1.51
C LEU A 155 22.89 -0.24 -1.90
N VAL A 156 21.65 -0.73 -1.98
CA VAL A 156 21.41 -2.17 -2.03
C VAL A 156 21.52 -2.73 -3.45
N ILE A 157 21.13 -1.98 -4.49
CA ILE A 157 21.17 -2.46 -5.88
C ILE A 157 22.61 -2.67 -6.39
N PRO A 158 23.55 -1.71 -6.27
CA PRO A 158 24.94 -1.92 -6.68
C PRO A 158 25.63 -3.02 -5.87
N LEU A 159 25.31 -3.14 -4.57
CA LEU A 159 25.83 -4.21 -3.71
C LEU A 159 25.46 -5.61 -4.21
N THR A 160 24.38 -5.78 -4.98
CA THR A 160 24.06 -7.07 -5.61
C THR A 160 24.87 -7.41 -6.86
N PHE A 161 25.52 -6.42 -7.49
CA PHE A 161 26.37 -6.60 -8.67
C PHE A 161 27.87 -6.74 -8.32
N ILE A 162 28.28 -6.37 -7.10
CA ILE A 162 29.65 -6.53 -6.60
C ILE A 162 29.79 -7.89 -5.88
N THR A 163 30.97 -8.51 -5.95
CA THR A 163 31.30 -9.85 -5.39
C THR A 163 31.06 -10.01 -3.88
N PHE A 164 30.89 -8.93 -3.12
CA PHE A 164 30.39 -8.94 -1.72
C PHE A 164 28.85 -9.09 -1.62
N GLY A 165 28.21 -9.62 -2.67
CA GLY A 165 26.76 -9.55 -2.92
C GLY A 165 25.84 -10.47 -2.12
N TYR A 166 26.35 -11.24 -1.16
CA TYR A 166 25.50 -12.11 -0.34
C TYR A 166 24.58 -11.32 0.60
N LEU A 167 25.11 -10.32 1.31
CA LEU A 167 24.32 -9.54 2.27
C LEU A 167 23.29 -8.66 1.57
N GLY A 168 23.69 -7.98 0.49
CA GLY A 168 22.78 -7.19 -0.34
C GLY A 168 21.65 -8.04 -0.93
N ARG A 169 21.97 -9.24 -1.46
CA ARG A 169 20.97 -10.17 -1.98
C ARG A 169 19.97 -10.60 -0.89
N ARG A 170 20.42 -10.94 0.32
CA ARG A 170 19.51 -11.31 1.42
C ARG A 170 18.59 -10.16 1.84
N VAL A 171 19.07 -8.93 1.80
CA VAL A 171 18.25 -7.75 2.09
C VAL A 171 17.16 -7.57 1.04
N ILE A 172 17.50 -7.66 -0.26
CA ILE A 172 16.50 -7.59 -1.34
C ILE A 172 15.51 -8.75 -1.23
N GLU A 173 15.99 -9.98 -1.04
CA GLU A 173 15.14 -11.16 -0.88
C GLU A 173 14.13 -10.94 0.25
N LYS A 174 14.57 -10.39 1.37
CA LYS A 174 13.67 -10.09 2.49
C LYS A 174 12.68 -8.97 2.18
N TRP A 175 13.13 -7.85 1.63
CA TRP A 175 12.28 -6.68 1.33
C TRP A 175 11.23 -6.96 0.25
N MET A 176 11.62 -7.72 -0.77
CA MET A 176 10.76 -8.13 -1.86
C MET A 176 9.99 -9.41 -1.55
N ALA A 177 10.13 -9.96 -0.33
CA ALA A 177 9.47 -11.18 0.13
C ALA A 177 9.73 -12.42 -0.74
N PHE A 178 10.88 -12.51 -1.40
CA PHE A 178 11.26 -13.65 -2.24
C PHE A 178 11.45 -14.95 -1.45
N ASP A 179 11.71 -14.84 -0.15
CA ASP A 179 11.74 -15.96 0.80
C ASP A 179 10.35 -16.54 1.09
N ILE A 180 9.28 -15.77 0.83
CA ILE A 180 7.89 -16.19 1.07
C ILE A 180 7.20 -16.53 -0.26
N TYR A 181 7.41 -15.71 -1.28
CA TYR A 181 6.84 -15.84 -2.63
C TYR A 181 7.97 -15.78 -3.66
N PRO A 182 8.64 -16.92 -3.96
CA PRO A 182 9.75 -16.98 -4.90
C PRO A 182 9.40 -16.49 -6.32
N GLU A 183 8.12 -16.59 -6.71
CA GLU A 183 7.59 -16.11 -7.98
C GLU A 183 7.80 -14.61 -8.19
N TYR A 184 7.88 -13.80 -7.12
CA TYR A 184 8.15 -12.37 -7.21
C TYR A 184 9.53 -12.06 -7.81
N LYS A 185 10.46 -13.02 -7.83
CA LYS A 185 11.73 -12.86 -8.56
C LYS A 185 11.50 -12.65 -10.06
N LYS A 186 10.46 -13.25 -10.64
CA LYS A 186 10.11 -13.11 -12.07
C LYS A 186 9.45 -11.77 -12.36
N GLU A 187 8.71 -11.22 -11.39
CA GLU A 187 7.97 -9.94 -11.50
C GLU A 187 8.73 -8.75 -10.90
N GLN A 188 10.01 -8.93 -10.54
CA GLN A 188 10.77 -7.93 -9.78
C GLN A 188 10.84 -6.58 -10.50
N LYS A 189 11.00 -6.57 -11.83
CA LYS A 189 11.13 -5.34 -12.62
C LYS A 189 9.82 -4.56 -12.62
N GLU A 190 8.70 -5.24 -12.80
CA GLU A 190 7.36 -4.70 -12.80
C GLU A 190 6.99 -4.11 -11.43
N ILE A 191 7.32 -4.84 -10.35
CA ILE A 191 7.10 -4.35 -8.98
C ILE A 191 7.90 -3.08 -8.71
N ILE A 192 9.20 -3.05 -9.06
CA ILE A 192 10.04 -1.86 -8.86
C ILE A 192 9.55 -0.69 -9.72
N ALA A 193 9.22 -0.94 -10.99
CA ALA A 193 8.71 0.08 -11.90
C ALA A 193 7.43 0.73 -11.37
N PHE A 194 6.50 -0.08 -10.86
CA PHE A 194 5.30 0.43 -10.23
C PHE A 194 5.58 1.25 -8.98
N LEU A 195 6.47 0.80 -8.10
CA LEU A 195 6.84 1.58 -6.91
C LEU A 195 7.46 2.92 -7.31
N VAL A 196 8.31 2.96 -8.34
CA VAL A 196 8.87 4.20 -8.88
C VAL A 196 7.78 5.10 -9.46
N GLU A 197 6.84 4.53 -10.22
CA GLU A 197 5.74 5.28 -10.81
C GLU A 197 4.82 5.90 -9.75
N VAL A 198 4.45 5.12 -8.74
CA VAL A 198 3.71 5.56 -7.55
C VAL A 198 4.39 6.73 -6.87
N MET A 199 5.72 6.74 -6.84
CA MET A 199 6.50 7.82 -6.26
C MET A 199 6.62 9.05 -7.16
N GLY A 200 6.44 8.90 -8.47
CA GLY A 200 6.63 9.96 -9.47
C GLY A 200 5.35 10.69 -9.87
N LYS A 201 4.20 10.00 -9.87
CA LYS A 201 2.89 10.57 -10.21
C LYS A 201 2.05 10.67 -8.94
N GLY A 202 1.59 11.86 -8.56
CA GLY A 202 0.56 11.99 -7.52
C GLY A 202 -0.79 11.53 -8.07
N PHE A 203 -1.42 10.53 -7.45
CA PHE A 203 -2.61 9.83 -7.95
C PHE A 203 -3.93 10.56 -7.66
N ALA A 204 -3.99 11.45 -6.67
CA ALA A 204 -5.19 12.22 -6.36
C ALA A 204 -5.66 13.09 -7.53
N LYS A 205 -4.76 13.46 -8.45
CA LYS A 205 -5.11 14.24 -9.64
C LYS A 205 -5.78 13.37 -10.72
N GLU A 206 -5.48 12.08 -10.79
CA GLU A 206 -6.10 11.11 -11.72
C GLU A 206 -7.50 10.68 -11.25
N MET A 207 -7.76 10.59 -9.94
CA MET A 207 -9.10 10.26 -9.42
C MET A 207 -10.13 11.39 -9.56
N ARG A 208 -9.69 12.64 -9.73
CA ARG A 208 -10.59 13.82 -9.89
C ARG A 208 -10.82 14.23 -11.36
N SER A 209 -10.37 13.44 -12.33
CA SER A 209 -10.70 13.67 -13.75
C SER A 209 -11.64 12.63 -14.37
N PRO A 210 -12.80 12.27 -13.78
CA PRO A 210 -13.83 11.56 -14.52
C PRO A 210 -14.72 12.56 -15.26
N SER A 211 -14.15 13.39 -16.14
CA SER A 211 -14.89 14.19 -17.12
C SER A 211 -13.92 14.86 -18.10
N GLY A 212 -13.62 14.15 -19.18
CA GLY A 212 -13.14 14.69 -20.45
C GLY A 212 -13.90 13.99 -21.55
#